data_AF-A3MWJ8-F1
#
_entry.id   AF-A3MWJ8-F1
#
_cell.length_a   1.000
_cell.length_b   1.000
_cell.length_c   1.000
_cell.angle_alpha   90.00
_cell.angle_beta   90.00
_cell.angle_gamma   90.00
#
_symmetry.space_group_name_H-M   'P 1'
#
loop_
_entity.id
_entity.type
_entity.pdbx_description
1 polymer ?
#
loop_
_entity_poly.entity_id
_entity_poly.type
_entity_poly.pdbx_seq_one_letter_code
_entity_poly.pdbx_strand_id
1 'polypeptide(L)'
;MNERASLYLSLVLNLLGKMRNLFTLDNCDIKKLKASKLRKDYDAVTRSLLPRALAEFYNNYGFEAREEPDHLVTMLAFMAQLARDESQESLKAQLRFLNSHLIPTVKYGVEACPSLKALLEILEADAEEVKKRLHV
;
A
#
# COMPACT_ATOMS: atom_id res chain seq x y z
N MET A 1 -16.06 -1.64 13.57
CA MET A 1 -14.77 -1.85 12.88
C MET A 1 -14.62 -0.72 11.87
N ASN A 2 -13.48 -0.03 11.79
CA ASN A 2 -13.30 1.10 10.87
C ASN A 2 -13.48 0.63 9.41
N GLU A 3 -14.36 1.28 8.64
CA GLU A 3 -14.68 0.92 7.26
C GLU A 3 -13.44 0.94 6.36
N ARG A 4 -12.53 1.92 6.55
CA ARG A 4 -11.29 2.04 5.77
C ARG A 4 -10.31 0.91 6.08
N ALA A 5 -10.12 0.56 7.36
CA ALA A 5 -9.32 -0.59 7.75
C ALA A 5 -9.86 -1.90 7.13
N SER A 6 -11.19 -2.04 7.09
CA SER A 6 -11.87 -3.20 6.50
C SER A 6 -11.70 -3.28 4.98
N LEU A 7 -11.70 -2.13 4.30
CA LEU A 7 -11.39 -2.03 2.88
C LEU A 7 -9.97 -2.54 2.60
N TYR A 8 -8.95 -2.03 3.31
CA TYR A 8 -7.56 -2.47 3.13
C TYR A 8 -7.38 -3.98 3.37
N LEU A 9 -8.02 -4.54 4.38
CA LEU A 9 -8.01 -6.00 4.60
C LEU A 9 -8.64 -6.76 3.42
N SER A 10 -9.72 -6.23 2.84
CA SER A 10 -10.37 -6.84 1.68
C SER A 10 -9.47 -6.78 0.44
N LEU A 11 -8.72 -5.69 0.24
CA LEU A 11 -7.71 -5.57 -0.81
C LEU A 11 -6.57 -6.60 -0.63
N VAL A 12 -6.10 -6.79 0.62
CA VAL A 12 -5.12 -7.85 0.96
C VAL A 12 -5.67 -9.23 0.61
N LEU A 13 -6.92 -9.54 1.00
CA LEU A 13 -7.53 -10.83 0.69
C LEU A 13 -7.72 -11.03 -0.81
N ASN A 14 -8.02 -9.97 -1.56
CA ASN A 14 -8.13 -10.03 -3.01
C ASN A 14 -6.77 -10.31 -3.68
N LEU A 15 -5.71 -9.63 -3.26
CA LEU A 15 -4.35 -9.95 -3.70
C LEU A 15 -3.89 -11.36 -3.32
N LEU A 16 -4.35 -11.91 -2.20
CA LEU A 16 -4.02 -13.28 -1.84
C LEU A 16 -4.87 -14.33 -2.58
N GLY A 17 -5.76 -13.91 -3.49
CA GLY A 17 -6.69 -14.80 -4.19
C GLY A 17 -7.76 -15.42 -3.28
N LYS A 18 -7.87 -14.94 -2.04
CA LYS A 18 -8.85 -15.39 -1.03
C LYS A 18 -10.21 -14.73 -1.21
N MET A 19 -10.30 -13.69 -2.03
CA MET A 19 -11.51 -12.94 -2.36
C MET A 19 -11.46 -12.48 -3.82
N ARG A 20 -12.53 -12.59 -4.60
CA ARG A 20 -12.51 -12.33 -6.07
C ARG A 20 -13.42 -11.19 -6.54
N ASN A 21 -13.82 -10.28 -5.65
CA ASN A 21 -14.91 -9.33 -5.91
C ASN A 21 -14.47 -7.86 -6.06
N LEU A 22 -13.20 -7.51 -5.86
CA LEU A 22 -12.74 -6.10 -5.94
C LEU A 22 -12.06 -5.79 -7.27
N PHE A 23 -11.15 -6.64 -7.73
CA PHE A 23 -10.53 -6.57 -9.06
C PHE A 23 -9.97 -7.94 -9.46
N THR A 24 -9.69 -8.13 -10.75
CA THR A 24 -9.05 -9.34 -11.28
C THR A 24 -7.53 -9.14 -11.34
N LEU A 25 -6.77 -10.22 -11.16
CA LEU A 25 -5.30 -10.22 -11.15
C LEU A 25 -4.75 -11.06 -12.32
N ASP A 26 -5.40 -10.93 -13.48
CA ASP A 26 -5.11 -11.76 -14.63
C ASP A 26 -3.66 -11.57 -15.08
N ASN A 27 -2.92 -12.68 -15.16
CA ASN A 27 -1.51 -12.72 -15.56
C ASN A 27 -0.55 -11.91 -14.67
N CYS A 28 -0.92 -11.62 -13.42
CA CYS A 28 -0.07 -10.90 -12.48
C CYS A 28 0.65 -11.82 -11.50
N ASP A 29 1.99 -11.78 -11.54
CA ASP A 29 2.81 -12.47 -10.54
C ASP A 29 2.92 -11.62 -9.27
N ILE A 30 2.00 -11.87 -8.35
CA ILE A 30 1.83 -11.11 -7.10
C ILE A 30 3.11 -11.14 -6.26
N LYS A 31 3.87 -12.24 -6.31
CA LYS A 31 5.14 -12.39 -5.57
C LYS A 31 6.21 -11.40 -6.02
N LYS A 32 6.07 -10.82 -7.23
CA LYS A 32 6.98 -9.82 -7.79
C LYS A 32 6.55 -8.38 -7.50
N LEU A 33 5.41 -8.16 -6.84
CA LEU A 33 4.89 -6.82 -6.55
C LEU A 33 5.62 -6.21 -5.34
N LYS A 34 6.90 -5.92 -5.53
CA LYS A 34 7.80 -5.36 -4.52
C LYS A 34 8.23 -3.95 -4.92
N ALA A 35 8.19 -3.00 -4.00
CA ALA A 35 8.55 -1.61 -4.30
C ALA A 35 9.98 -1.48 -4.84
N SER A 36 10.94 -2.25 -4.31
CA SER A 36 12.32 -2.32 -4.80
C SER A 36 12.46 -2.79 -6.25
N LYS A 37 11.46 -3.47 -6.81
CA LYS A 37 11.41 -3.90 -8.21
C LYS A 37 10.61 -2.95 -9.08
N LEU A 38 9.55 -2.37 -8.53
CA LEU A 38 8.56 -1.60 -9.28
C LEU A 38 8.87 -0.09 -9.35
N ARG A 39 9.45 0.53 -8.32
CA ARG A 39 9.63 1.99 -8.19
C ARG A 39 10.70 2.59 -9.13
N LYS A 40 10.45 2.56 -10.44
CA LYS A 40 11.39 3.00 -11.49
C LYS A 40 11.71 4.50 -11.44
N ASP A 41 10.99 5.28 -10.64
CA ASP A 41 11.33 6.67 -10.30
C ASP A 41 12.64 6.80 -9.51
N TYR A 42 13.08 5.73 -8.85
CA TYR A 42 14.36 5.68 -8.16
C TYR A 42 15.42 4.91 -8.94
N ASP A 43 16.68 5.29 -8.77
CA ASP A 43 17.81 4.52 -9.26
C ASP A 43 17.92 3.15 -8.55
N ALA A 44 18.76 2.26 -9.06
CA ALA A 44 18.88 0.90 -8.55
C ALA A 44 19.36 0.83 -7.08
N VAL A 45 20.24 1.74 -6.66
CA VAL A 45 20.77 1.77 -5.28
C VAL A 45 19.66 2.22 -4.35
N THR A 46 19.00 3.35 -4.65
CA THR A 46 17.90 3.86 -3.84
C THR A 46 16.75 2.86 -3.72
N ARG A 47 16.38 2.17 -4.82
CA ARG A 47 15.37 1.11 -4.78
C ARG A 47 15.73 -0.05 -3.85
N SER A 48 17.00 -0.44 -3.79
CA SER A 48 17.45 -1.54 -2.95
C SER A 48 17.33 -1.25 -1.44
N LEU A 49 17.22 0.03 -1.08
CA LEU A 49 17.04 0.49 0.31
C LEU A 49 15.56 0.56 0.74
N LEU A 50 14.61 0.48 -0.20
CA LEU A 50 13.17 0.58 0.10
C LEU A 50 12.67 -0.45 1.12
N PRO A 51 13.07 -1.74 1.10
CA PRO A 51 12.64 -2.69 2.11
C PRO A 51 13.04 -2.26 3.53
N ARG A 52 14.24 -1.72 3.69
CA ARG A 52 14.73 -1.23 4.98
C ARG A 52 13.96 0.02 5.42
N ALA A 53 13.79 0.99 4.53
CA ALA A 53 13.07 2.22 4.84
C ALA A 53 11.60 1.94 5.24
N LEU A 54 10.95 0.97 4.57
CA LEU A 54 9.59 0.55 4.91
C LEU A 54 9.53 -0.18 6.25
N ALA A 55 10.50 -1.06 6.55
CA ALA A 55 10.59 -1.71 7.84
C ALA A 55 10.77 -0.69 9.00
N GLU A 56 11.62 0.31 8.80
CA GLU A 56 11.79 1.41 9.76
C GLU A 56 10.49 2.21 9.93
N PHE A 57 9.75 2.48 8.84
CA PHE A 57 8.43 3.11 8.91
C PHE A 57 7.46 2.25 9.74
N TYR A 58 7.39 0.94 9.49
CA TYR A 58 6.50 0.02 10.20
C TYR A 58 6.78 -0.02 11.71
N ASN A 59 8.06 -0.07 12.09
CA ASN A 59 8.49 -0.08 13.49
C ASN A 59 8.00 1.16 14.25
N ASN A 60 8.02 2.34 13.62
CA ASN A 60 7.55 3.58 14.22
C ASN A 60 6.06 3.57 14.59
N TYR A 61 5.28 2.65 14.02
CA TYR A 61 3.85 2.50 14.27
C TYR A 61 3.48 1.11 14.84
N GLY A 62 4.47 0.38 15.37
CA GLY A 62 4.26 -0.92 16.00
C GLY A 62 3.68 -1.98 15.07
N PHE A 63 4.05 -1.96 13.78
CA PHE A 63 3.64 -2.98 12.82
C PHE A 63 4.75 -4.00 12.58
N GLU A 64 4.44 -5.28 12.75
CA GLU A 64 5.35 -6.38 12.45
C GLU A 64 5.01 -6.97 11.08
N ALA A 65 5.89 -6.77 10.11
CA ALA A 65 5.76 -7.35 8.78
C ALA A 65 5.99 -8.88 8.83
N ARG A 66 5.00 -9.65 8.36
CA ARG A 66 5.12 -11.11 8.22
C ARG A 66 5.84 -11.55 6.93
N GLU A 67 5.78 -10.69 5.92
CA GLU A 67 6.38 -10.89 4.60
C GLU A 67 7.43 -9.80 4.37
N GLU A 68 8.06 -9.79 3.20
CA GLU A 68 9.02 -8.75 2.84
C GLU A 68 8.41 -7.33 2.99
N PRO A 69 9.12 -6.38 3.64
CA PRO A 69 8.54 -5.09 3.98
C PRO A 69 8.00 -4.29 2.79
N ASP A 70 8.64 -4.41 1.64
CA ASP A 70 8.28 -3.70 0.42
C ASP A 70 7.32 -4.46 -0.50
N HIS A 71 6.86 -5.63 -0.08
CA HIS A 71 5.85 -6.37 -0.81
C HIS A 71 4.47 -5.68 -0.69
N LEU A 72 3.73 -5.56 -1.79
CA LEU A 72 2.47 -4.83 -1.86
C LEU A 72 1.44 -5.30 -0.81
N VAL A 73 1.36 -6.62 -0.60
CA VAL A 73 0.50 -7.21 0.45
C VAL A 73 0.86 -6.69 1.84
N THR A 74 2.15 -6.61 2.17
CA THR A 74 2.65 -6.08 3.45
C THR A 74 2.28 -4.61 3.62
N MET A 75 2.49 -3.81 2.57
CA MET A 75 2.19 -2.39 2.58
C MET A 75 0.69 -2.12 2.78
N LEU A 76 -0.19 -2.92 2.16
CA LEU A 76 -1.64 -2.84 2.35
C LEU A 76 -2.06 -3.32 3.74
N ALA A 77 -1.44 -4.38 4.27
CA ALA A 77 -1.69 -4.84 5.63
C ALA A 77 -1.28 -3.78 6.67
N PHE A 78 -0.18 -3.08 6.44
CA PHE A 78 0.23 -1.94 7.25
C PHE A 78 -0.81 -0.82 7.22
N MET A 79 -1.30 -0.45 6.03
CA MET A 79 -2.37 0.55 5.91
C MET A 79 -3.66 0.10 6.60
N ALA A 80 -4.01 -1.18 6.56
CA ALA A 80 -5.13 -1.72 7.32
C ALA A 80 -4.98 -1.51 8.83
N GLN A 81 -3.77 -1.68 9.38
CA GLN A 81 -3.51 -1.38 10.79
C GLN A 81 -3.59 0.11 11.07
N LEU A 82 -2.90 0.95 10.29
CA LEU A 82 -2.89 2.40 10.47
C LEU A 82 -4.30 3.00 10.40
N ALA A 83 -5.11 2.56 9.44
CA ALA A 83 -6.47 3.06 9.23
C ALA A 83 -7.44 2.70 10.36
N ARG A 84 -7.02 1.93 11.39
CA ARG A 84 -7.83 1.71 12.60
C ARG A 84 -7.84 2.92 13.53
N ASP A 85 -6.78 3.73 13.48
CA ASP A 85 -6.67 4.96 14.26
C ASP A 85 -6.96 6.17 13.37
N GLU A 86 -7.92 6.99 13.78
CA GLU A 86 -8.33 8.23 13.09
C GLU A 86 -7.81 9.49 13.78
N SER A 87 -6.86 9.36 14.71
CA SER A 87 -6.13 10.49 15.26
C SER A 87 -5.47 11.32 14.16
N GLN A 88 -5.31 12.63 14.40
CA GLN A 88 -4.65 13.53 13.46
C GLN A 88 -3.21 13.08 13.12
N GLU A 89 -2.50 12.50 14.08
CA GLU A 89 -1.17 11.94 13.87
C GLU A 89 -1.21 10.72 12.94
N SER A 90 -2.14 9.79 13.18
CA SER A 90 -2.33 8.62 12.33
C SER A 90 -2.76 9.02 10.92
N LEU A 91 -3.70 9.95 10.75
CA LEU A 91 -4.13 10.43 9.44
C LEU A 91 -2.97 11.06 8.65
N LYS A 92 -2.09 11.83 9.30
CA LYS A 92 -0.86 12.35 8.67
C LYS A 92 0.08 11.22 8.24
N ALA A 93 0.24 10.21 9.09
CA ALA A 93 1.07 9.04 8.79
C ALA A 93 0.51 8.24 7.60
N GLN A 94 -0.81 8.02 7.57
CA GLN A 94 -1.53 7.37 6.48
C GLN A 94 -1.32 8.11 5.16
N LEU A 95 -1.54 9.43 5.14
CA LEU A 95 -1.38 10.24 3.94
C LEU A 95 0.07 10.22 3.43
N ARG A 96 1.04 10.32 4.35
CA ARG A 96 2.47 10.21 4.03
C ARG A 96 2.79 8.85 3.44
N PHE A 97 2.31 7.77 4.05
CA PHE A 97 2.58 6.42 3.57
C PHE A 97 1.96 6.17 2.19
N LEU A 98 0.70 6.61 1.99
CA LEU A 98 0.01 6.53 0.71
C LEU A 98 0.80 7.24 -0.38
N ASN A 99 1.12 8.52 -0.17
CA ASN A 99 1.73 9.35 -1.20
C ASN A 99 3.21 9.02 -1.48
N SER A 100 3.97 8.63 -0.45
CA SER A 100 5.42 8.39 -0.60
C SER A 100 5.76 6.94 -0.97
N HIS A 101 4.92 5.98 -0.58
CA HIS A 101 5.22 4.56 -0.72
C HIS A 101 4.18 3.80 -1.51
N LEU A 102 2.93 3.73 -1.04
CA LEU A 102 1.95 2.79 -1.56
C LEU A 102 1.45 3.17 -2.96
N ILE A 103 0.93 4.39 -3.15
CA ILE A 103 0.44 4.87 -4.44
C ILE A 103 1.54 4.82 -5.51
N PRO A 104 2.76 5.35 -5.28
CA PRO A 104 3.82 5.24 -6.27
C PRO A 104 4.17 3.79 -6.63
N THR A 105 4.16 2.88 -5.65
CA THR A 105 4.46 1.46 -5.90
C THR A 105 3.41 0.83 -6.79
N VAL A 106 2.13 1.09 -6.51
CA VAL A 106 1.03 0.58 -7.35
C VAL A 106 1.04 1.23 -8.72
N LYS A 107 1.27 2.54 -8.81
CA LYS A 107 1.36 3.30 -10.07
C LYS A 107 2.37 2.69 -11.04
N TYR A 108 3.60 2.46 -10.61
CA TYR A 108 4.59 1.78 -11.46
C TYR A 108 4.33 0.28 -11.60
N GLY A 109 3.63 -0.31 -10.64
CA GLY A 109 3.12 -1.68 -10.72
C GLY A 109 2.15 -1.89 -11.89
N VAL A 110 1.34 -0.88 -12.26
CA VAL A 110 0.39 -0.97 -13.38
C VAL A 110 1.08 -1.31 -14.70
N GLU A 111 2.31 -0.83 -14.93
CA GLU A 111 3.08 -1.18 -16.13
C GLU A 111 3.41 -2.68 -16.21
N ALA A 112 3.65 -3.32 -15.07
CA ALA A 112 3.98 -4.74 -14.98
C ALA A 112 2.74 -5.63 -14.82
N CYS A 113 1.67 -5.08 -14.25
CA CYS A 113 0.42 -5.73 -13.96
C CYS A 113 -0.74 -4.73 -14.16
N PRO A 114 -1.28 -4.60 -15.38
CA PRO A 114 -2.33 -3.63 -15.70
C PRO A 114 -3.59 -3.76 -14.82
N SER A 115 -3.85 -4.96 -14.32
CA SER A 115 -4.89 -5.27 -13.33
C SER A 115 -4.82 -4.44 -12.04
N LEU A 116 -3.65 -3.87 -11.69
CA LEU A 116 -3.51 -2.99 -10.53
C LEU A 116 -4.15 -1.61 -10.72
N LYS A 117 -4.63 -1.26 -11.92
CA LYS A 117 -5.23 0.05 -12.17
C LYS A 117 -6.44 0.33 -11.25
N ALA A 118 -7.29 -0.66 -11.03
CA ALA A 118 -8.42 -0.52 -10.11
C ALA A 118 -7.96 -0.28 -8.66
N LEU A 119 -6.90 -0.98 -8.22
CA LEU A 119 -6.29 -0.74 -6.91
C LEU A 119 -5.73 0.69 -6.82
N LEU A 120 -5.07 1.18 -7.87
CA LEU A 120 -4.53 2.55 -7.90
C LEU A 120 -5.64 3.58 -7.69
N GLU A 121 -6.74 3.46 -8.43
CA GLU A 121 -7.89 4.38 -8.34
C GLU A 121 -8.50 4.38 -6.92
N ILE A 122 -8.62 3.21 -6.28
CA ILE A 122 -9.09 3.09 -4.89
C ILE A 122 -8.15 3.81 -3.92
N LEU A 123 -6.84 3.65 -4.08
CA LEU A 123 -5.85 4.26 -3.19
C LEU A 123 -5.77 5.78 -3.36
N GLU A 124 -5.89 6.28 -4.59
CA GLU A 124 -5.95 7.71 -4.87
C GLU A 124 -7.21 8.34 -4.28
N ALA A 125 -8.36 7.68 -4.41
CA ALA A 125 -9.60 8.13 -3.78
C ALA A 125 -9.50 8.15 -2.25
N ASP A 126 -8.88 7.13 -1.64
CA ASP A 126 -8.67 7.08 -0.19
C ASP A 126 -7.72 8.19 0.28
N ALA A 127 -6.67 8.50 -0.47
CA ALA A 127 -5.77 9.61 -0.14
C ALA A 127 -6.49 10.96 -0.12
N GLU A 128 -7.41 11.20 -1.07
CA GLU A 128 -8.25 12.40 -1.07
C GLU A 128 -9.22 12.44 0.12
N GLU A 129 -9.75 11.30 0.53
CA GLU A 129 -10.59 11.21 1.74
C GLU A 129 -9.79 11.53 3.01
N VAL A 130 -8.55 11.02 3.12
CA VAL A 130 -7.68 11.35 4.25
C VAL A 130 -7.34 12.85 4.29
N LYS A 131 -7.06 13.47 3.13
CA LYS A 131 -6.81 14.92 3.02
C LYS A 131 -7.99 15.74 3.56
N LYS A 132 -9.22 15.40 3.15
CA LYS A 132 -10.45 16.06 3.65
C LYS A 132 -10.57 15.97 5.17
N ARG A 133 -10.27 14.81 5.76
CA ARG A 133 -10.31 14.59 7.22
C ARG A 133 -9.20 15.33 7.97
N LEU A 134 -8.09 15.60 7.30
CA LEU A 134 -6.99 16.42 7.82
C LEU A 134 -7.23 17.93 7.62
N HIS A 135 -8.27 18.33 6.88
CA HIS A 135 -8.51 19.70 6.44
C HIS A 135 -7.31 20.30 5.66
N VAL A 136 -6.66 19.48 4.83
CA VAL A 136 -5.52 19.86 3.97
C VAL A 136 -5.77 19.53 2.51
#